data_AF-A0A941MI30-F1
#
_entry.id   AF-A0A941MI30-F1
#
_cell.length_a   1.000
_cell.length_b   1.000
_cell.length_c   1.000
_cell.angle_alpha   90.00
_cell.angle_beta   90.00
_cell.angle_gamma   90.00
#
_symmetry.space_group_name_H-M   'P 1'
#
loop_
_entity.id
_entity.type
_entity.pdbx_description
1 polymer ?
#
loop_
_entity_poly.entity_id
_entity_poly.type
_entity_poly.pdbx_seq_one_letter_code
_entity_poly.pdbx_strand_id
1 'polypeptide(L)'
;MSNWISLLPFLAVVGATAVSGAIFMPGSWYASLRKPSWTPPDWLFGPAWTVLYIMIAVAGWLVWRADGFGIALAVWGANVIFNAGWSWLMFGRHRIGLAFLDAIAMLITIVVFVAVAKESSPGAALLFIPYLGWVVFAAALNFAILQLNGSDA
;
A
#
# COMPACT_ATOMS: atom_id res chain seq x y z
N MET A 1 7.18 -30.45 4.63
CA MET A 1 8.34 -29.57 4.33
C MET A 1 7.80 -28.18 3.99
N SER A 2 8.21 -27.14 4.70
CA SER A 2 7.78 -25.75 4.40
C SER A 2 8.32 -25.36 3.02
N ASN A 3 7.50 -25.47 1.98
CA ASN A 3 7.95 -25.18 0.63
C ASN A 3 7.97 -23.66 0.42
N TRP A 4 9.10 -23.02 0.74
CA TRP A 4 9.34 -21.59 0.56
C TRP A 4 9.20 -21.14 -0.90
N ILE A 5 9.21 -22.06 -1.87
CA ILE A 5 8.90 -21.77 -3.28
C ILE A 5 7.47 -21.21 -3.43
N SER A 6 6.54 -21.59 -2.54
CA SER A 6 5.17 -21.06 -2.54
C SER A 6 5.07 -19.56 -2.16
N LEU A 7 6.16 -18.93 -1.72
CA LEU A 7 6.23 -17.48 -1.51
C LEU A 7 6.42 -16.72 -2.84
N LEU A 8 7.01 -17.35 -3.85
CA LEU A 8 7.35 -16.69 -5.12
C LEU A 8 6.16 -16.03 -5.83
N PRO A 9 4.96 -16.63 -5.89
CA PRO A 9 3.80 -15.97 -6.49
C PRO A 9 3.40 -14.69 -5.78
N PHE A 10 3.50 -14.66 -4.44
CA PHE A 10 3.18 -13.46 -3.64
C PHE A 10 4.22 -12.37 -3.85
N LEU A 11 5.51 -12.72 -3.90
CA LEU A 11 6.58 -11.79 -4.25
C LEU A 11 6.41 -11.25 -5.67
N ALA A 12 6.00 -12.08 -6.63
CA ALA A 12 5.75 -11.65 -8.00
C ALA A 12 4.57 -10.68 -8.10
N VAL A 13 3.46 -10.99 -7.43
CA VAL A 13 2.27 -10.12 -7.39
C VAL A 13 2.59 -8.77 -6.74
N VAL A 14 3.22 -8.77 -5.56
CA VAL A 14 3.59 -7.52 -4.88
C VAL A 14 4.71 -6.79 -5.61
N GLY A 15 5.62 -7.52 -6.25
CA GLY A 15 6.64 -6.96 -7.13
C GLY A 15 6.03 -6.21 -8.31
N ALA A 16 4.97 -6.74 -8.93
CA ALA A 16 4.22 -6.04 -9.97
C ALA A 16 3.56 -4.75 -9.45
N THR A 17 3.06 -4.77 -8.21
CA THR A 17 2.57 -3.55 -7.53
C THR A 17 3.70 -2.54 -7.30
N ALA A 18 4.89 -2.98 -6.88
CA ALA A 18 6.06 -2.11 -6.71
C ALA A 18 6.49 -1.48 -8.04
N VAL A 19 6.37 -2.21 -9.16
CA VAL A 19 6.62 -1.67 -10.51
C VAL A 19 5.67 -0.52 -10.84
N SER A 20 4.39 -0.55 -10.40
CA SER A 20 3.49 0.60 -10.54
C SER A 20 4.08 1.85 -9.89
N GLY A 21 4.57 1.74 -8.65
CA GLY A 21 5.22 2.86 -7.96
C GLY A 21 6.52 3.32 -8.63
N ALA A 22 7.25 2.41 -9.27
CA ALA A 22 8.47 2.74 -10.00
C ALA A 22 8.19 3.40 -11.37
N ILE A 23 7.08 3.08 -12.03
CA ILE A 23 6.66 3.72 -13.28
C ILE A 23 6.06 5.10 -12.99
N PHE A 24 5.20 5.19 -11.97
CA PHE A 24 4.51 6.41 -11.58
C PHE A 24 5.23 7.07 -10.39
N MET A 25 6.48 7.47 -10.62
CA MET A 25 7.29 8.14 -9.60
C MET A 25 6.89 9.62 -9.42
N PRO A 26 7.12 10.20 -8.22
CA PRO A 26 7.04 11.63 -8.02
C PRO A 26 7.99 12.36 -9.00
N GLY A 27 7.42 13.25 -9.82
CA GLY A 27 8.16 14.03 -10.81
C GLY A 27 8.12 15.53 -10.54
N SER A 28 8.43 16.33 -11.57
CA SER A 28 8.38 17.80 -11.52
C SER A 28 7.00 18.34 -11.12
N TRP A 29 5.91 17.66 -11.52
CA TRP A 29 4.56 18.00 -11.07
C TRP A 29 4.41 17.85 -9.55
N TYR A 30 4.83 16.72 -8.97
CA TYR A 30 4.77 16.57 -7.52
C TYR A 30 5.64 17.62 -6.82
N ALA A 31 6.83 17.92 -7.38
CA ALA A 31 7.73 18.94 -6.85
C ALA A 31 7.10 20.34 -6.82
N SER A 32 6.27 20.71 -7.80
CA SER A 32 5.61 22.02 -7.88
C SER A 32 4.43 22.19 -6.91
N LEU A 33 3.84 21.09 -6.40
CA LEU A 33 2.74 21.16 -5.45
C LEU A 33 3.16 21.77 -4.12
N ARG A 34 2.25 22.54 -3.52
CA ARG A 34 2.36 22.97 -2.12
C ARG A 34 2.21 21.76 -1.21
N LYS A 35 3.16 21.62 -0.27
CA LYS A 35 3.24 20.49 0.66
C LYS A 35 3.28 21.01 2.09
N PRO A 36 2.74 20.26 3.07
CA PRO A 36 2.86 20.63 4.48
C PRO A 36 4.32 20.56 4.95
N SER A 37 4.66 21.29 6.02
CA SER A 37 6.03 21.36 6.56
C SER A 37 6.58 20.03 7.08
N TRP A 38 5.71 19.05 7.34
CA TRP A 38 6.06 17.72 7.83
C TRP A 38 6.23 16.67 6.71
N THR A 39 6.20 17.06 5.43
CA THR A 39 6.51 16.14 4.33
C THR A 39 7.97 15.67 4.44
N PRO A 40 8.21 14.34 4.51
CA PRO A 40 9.55 13.80 4.61
C PRO A 40 10.32 14.03 3.30
N PRO A 41 11.65 13.87 3.35
CA PRO A 41 12.47 13.84 2.14
C PRO A 41 12.01 12.75 1.16
N ASP A 42 12.01 13.06 -0.14
CA ASP A 42 11.53 12.15 -1.19
C ASP A 42 12.25 10.78 -1.20
N TRP A 43 13.53 10.74 -0.80
CA TRP A 43 14.29 9.50 -0.73
C TRP A 43 13.75 8.49 0.29
N LEU A 44 13.01 8.95 1.32
CA LEU A 44 12.50 8.08 2.39
C LEU A 44 11.41 7.12 1.90
N PHE A 45 10.64 7.53 0.87
CA PHE A 45 9.54 6.73 0.34
C PHE A 45 10.01 5.39 -0.23
N GLY A 46 11.15 5.36 -0.93
CA GLY A 46 11.68 4.14 -1.58
C GLY A 46 12.00 3.01 -0.59
N PRO A 47 12.85 3.25 0.43
CA PRO A 47 13.16 2.27 1.47
C PRO A 47 11.93 1.85 2.28
N ALA A 48 11.07 2.81 2.66
CA ALA A 48 9.85 2.50 3.41
C ALA A 48 8.95 1.53 2.64
N TRP A 49 8.64 1.83 1.37
CA TRP A 49 7.81 0.96 0.54
C TRP A 49 8.48 -0.38 0.24
N THR A 50 9.79 -0.44 0.08
CA THR A 50 10.52 -1.70 -0.16
C THR A 50 10.34 -2.66 1.01
N VAL A 51 10.51 -2.18 2.25
CA VAL A 51 10.28 -2.99 3.45
C VAL A 51 8.81 -3.42 3.53
N LEU A 52 7.87 -2.51 3.27
CA LEU A 52 6.44 -2.80 3.30
C LEU A 52 6.04 -3.84 2.24
N TYR A 53 6.57 -3.78 1.03
CA TYR A 53 6.28 -4.75 -0.02
C TYR A 53 6.72 -6.17 0.38
N ILE A 54 7.88 -6.31 1.02
CA ILE A 54 8.31 -7.60 1.56
C ILE A 54 7.33 -8.07 2.63
N MET A 55 6.95 -7.20 3.57
CA MET A 55 5.98 -7.53 4.62
C MET A 55 4.62 -7.95 4.06
N ILE A 56 4.11 -7.23 3.06
CA ILE A 56 2.83 -7.51 2.39
C ILE A 56 2.88 -8.85 1.68
N ALA A 57 3.94 -9.15 0.94
CA ALA A 57 4.11 -10.44 0.25
C ALA A 57 4.17 -11.61 1.24
N VAL A 58 4.92 -11.46 2.33
CA VAL A 58 5.03 -12.48 3.37
C VAL A 58 3.69 -12.67 4.09
N ALA A 59 2.97 -11.59 4.40
CA ALA A 59 1.66 -11.68 5.05
C ALA A 59 0.61 -12.41 4.17
N GLY A 60 0.58 -12.11 2.87
CA GLY A 60 -0.29 -12.84 1.92
C GLY A 60 0.05 -14.33 1.86
N TRP A 61 1.34 -14.66 1.81
CA TRP A 61 1.80 -16.05 1.84
C TRP A 61 1.43 -16.77 3.13
N LEU A 62 1.62 -16.12 4.29
CA LEU A 62 1.30 -16.67 5.59
C LEU A 62 -0.20 -16.93 5.74
N VAL A 63 -1.05 -16.03 5.27
CA VAL A 63 -2.51 -16.21 5.39
C VAL A 63 -3.03 -17.27 4.43
N TRP A 64 -2.48 -17.36 3.22
CA TRP A 64 -2.79 -18.43 2.28
C TRP A 64 -2.37 -19.80 2.83
N ARG A 65 -1.24 -19.87 3.54
CA ARG A 65 -0.82 -21.11 4.20
C ARG A 65 -1.71 -21.52 5.36
N ALA A 66 -2.33 -20.57 6.04
CA ALA A 66 -3.22 -20.84 7.16
C ALA A 66 -4.61 -21.29 6.68
N ASP A 67 -5.20 -20.55 5.73
CA ASP A 67 -6.62 -20.71 5.36
C ASP A 67 -6.87 -20.99 3.87
N GLY A 68 -5.83 -21.12 3.06
CA GLY A 68 -5.95 -21.28 1.61
C GLY A 68 -6.53 -20.03 0.93
N PHE A 69 -7.48 -20.23 0.02
CA PHE A 69 -8.16 -19.15 -0.71
C PHE A 69 -9.34 -18.56 0.08
N GLY A 70 -9.12 -18.26 1.36
CA GLY A 70 -10.12 -17.68 2.25
C GLY A 70 -10.29 -16.16 2.12
N ILE A 71 -11.18 -15.61 2.96
CA ILE A 71 -11.53 -14.17 2.97
C ILE A 71 -10.29 -13.30 3.17
N ALA A 72 -9.38 -13.69 4.05
CA ALA A 72 -8.18 -12.90 4.34
C ALA A 72 -7.27 -12.74 3.10
N LEU A 73 -7.16 -13.78 2.27
CA LEU A 73 -6.41 -13.70 1.03
C LEU A 73 -7.11 -12.82 -0.02
N ALA A 74 -8.45 -12.89 -0.09
CA ALA A 74 -9.23 -12.01 -0.98
C ALA A 74 -9.07 -10.53 -0.59
N VAL A 75 -9.11 -10.22 0.71
CA VAL A 75 -8.90 -8.86 1.23
C VAL A 75 -7.47 -8.39 0.98
N TRP A 76 -6.48 -9.28 1.15
CA TRP A 76 -5.09 -9.00 0.76
C TRP A 76 -4.96 -8.65 -0.73
N GLY A 77 -5.59 -9.44 -1.61
CA GLY A 77 -5.58 -9.17 -3.04
C GLY A 77 -6.22 -7.83 -3.40
N ALA A 78 -7.35 -7.50 -2.78
CA ALA A 78 -7.98 -6.18 -2.94
C ALA A 78 -7.06 -5.05 -2.47
N ASN A 79 -6.37 -5.23 -1.34
CA ASN A 79 -5.41 -4.25 -0.84
C ASN A 79 -4.25 -4.01 -1.82
N VAL A 80 -3.70 -5.07 -2.40
CA VAL A 80 -2.62 -5.00 -3.40
C VAL A 80 -3.06 -4.21 -4.64
N ILE A 81 -4.32 -4.35 -5.06
CA ILE A 81 -4.89 -3.59 -6.19
C ILE A 81 -4.98 -2.10 -5.86
N PHE A 82 -5.53 -1.73 -4.69
CA PHE A 82 -5.56 -0.33 -4.24
C PHE A 82 -4.15 0.24 -4.13
N ASN A 83 -3.20 -0.51 -3.55
CA ASN A 83 -1.81 -0.07 -3.46
C ASN A 83 -1.19 0.25 -4.83
N ALA A 84 -1.41 -0.60 -5.84
CA ALA A 84 -0.95 -0.35 -7.20
C ALA A 84 -1.68 0.85 -7.85
N GLY A 85 -2.98 0.98 -7.59
CA GLY A 85 -3.84 2.04 -8.11
C GLY A 85 -3.46 3.42 -7.59
N TRP A 86 -3.06 3.53 -6.32
CA TRP A 86 -2.71 4.80 -5.69
C TRP A 86 -1.63 5.57 -6.44
N SER A 87 -0.51 4.89 -6.78
CA SER A 87 0.62 5.53 -7.48
C SER A 87 0.20 6.03 -8.88
N TRP A 88 -0.61 5.24 -9.58
CA TRP A 88 -1.15 5.61 -10.89
C TRP A 88 -2.10 6.81 -10.79
N LEU A 89 -3.01 6.83 -9.81
CA LEU A 89 -3.95 7.93 -9.60
C LEU A 89 -3.25 9.23 -9.21
N MET A 90 -2.29 9.14 -8.28
CA MET A 90 -1.58 10.30 -7.76
C MET A 90 -0.60 10.86 -8.78
N PHE A 91 0.37 10.06 -9.24
CA PHE A 91 1.49 10.54 -10.04
C PHE A 91 1.30 10.32 -11.56
N GLY A 92 0.49 9.33 -11.96
CA GLY A 92 0.22 9.08 -13.38
C GLY A 92 -0.94 9.91 -13.93
N ARG A 93 -1.99 10.13 -13.12
CA ARG A 93 -3.23 10.82 -13.54
C ARG A 93 -3.41 12.19 -12.90
N HIS A 94 -2.59 12.56 -11.93
CA HIS A 94 -2.70 13.82 -11.17
C HIS A 94 -4.11 14.02 -10.61
N ARG A 95 -4.76 12.94 -10.14
CA ARG A 95 -6.10 12.99 -9.56
C ARG A 95 -5.99 12.87 -8.05
N ILE A 96 -5.54 13.94 -7.40
CA ILE A 96 -5.25 13.98 -5.96
C ILE A 96 -6.46 13.51 -5.13
N GLY A 97 -7.68 13.97 -5.47
CA GLY A 97 -8.90 13.55 -4.77
C GLY A 97 -9.23 12.06 -4.92
N LEU A 98 -9.00 11.47 -6.09
CA LEU A 98 -9.21 10.03 -6.30
C LEU A 98 -8.11 9.21 -5.61
N ALA A 99 -6.87 9.68 -5.62
CA ALA A 99 -5.79 9.07 -4.87
C ALA A 99 -6.08 9.07 -3.36
N PHE A 100 -6.77 10.10 -2.85
CA PHE A 100 -7.18 10.13 -1.45
C PHE A 100 -8.25 9.08 -1.14
N LEU A 101 -9.29 8.99 -1.97
CA LEU A 101 -10.33 7.96 -1.81
C LEU A 101 -9.75 6.55 -1.90
N ASP A 102 -8.80 6.32 -2.81
CA ASP A 102 -8.09 5.07 -2.95
C ASP A 102 -7.25 4.75 -1.70
N ALA A 103 -6.57 5.73 -1.12
CA ALA A 103 -5.87 5.57 0.16
C ALA A 103 -6.82 5.21 1.32
N ILE A 104 -8.04 5.77 1.35
CA ILE A 104 -9.06 5.37 2.34
C ILE A 104 -9.52 3.93 2.11
N ALA A 105 -9.76 3.52 0.87
CA ALA A 105 -10.08 2.13 0.55
C ALA A 105 -8.95 1.16 0.94
N MET A 106 -7.69 1.59 0.75
CA MET A 106 -6.51 0.88 1.20
C MET A 106 -6.47 0.76 2.74
N LEU A 107 -6.78 1.82 3.49
CA LEU A 107 -6.90 1.76 4.95
C LEU A 107 -7.97 0.77 5.42
N ILE A 108 -9.15 0.81 4.79
CA ILE A 108 -10.25 -0.11 5.13
C ILE A 108 -9.81 -1.55 4.90
N THR A 109 -9.20 -1.85 3.75
CA THR A 109 -8.73 -3.20 3.46
C THR A 109 -7.62 -3.67 4.41
N ILE A 110 -6.73 -2.78 4.88
CA ILE A 110 -5.73 -3.11 5.91
C ILE A 110 -6.41 -3.50 7.22
N VAL A 111 -7.37 -2.69 7.70
CA VAL A 111 -8.08 -2.95 8.96
C VAL A 111 -8.88 -4.25 8.87
N VAL A 112 -9.59 -4.47 7.76
CA VAL A 112 -10.32 -5.71 7.51
C VAL A 112 -9.36 -6.89 7.47
N PHE A 113 -8.23 -6.79 6.76
CA PHE A 113 -7.23 -7.86 6.69
C PHE A 113 -6.72 -8.24 8.08
N VAL A 114 -6.34 -7.26 8.91
CA VAL A 114 -5.90 -7.50 10.28
C VAL A 114 -6.99 -8.19 11.10
N ALA A 115 -8.24 -7.73 10.98
CA ALA A 115 -9.36 -8.30 11.74
C ALA A 115 -9.65 -9.76 11.37
N VAL A 116 -9.57 -10.13 10.09
CA VAL A 116 -9.84 -11.51 9.64
C VAL A 116 -8.62 -12.42 9.78
N ALA A 117 -7.40 -11.90 9.63
CA ALA A 117 -6.17 -12.70 9.70
C ALA A 117 -5.69 -12.95 11.13
N LYS A 118 -6.12 -12.16 12.13
CA LYS A 118 -5.61 -12.28 13.50
C LYS A 118 -5.84 -13.66 14.14
N GLU A 119 -6.89 -14.37 13.76
CA GLU A 119 -7.25 -15.67 14.36
C GLU A 119 -6.48 -16.82 13.71
N SER A 120 -6.37 -16.82 12.38
CA SER A 120 -5.70 -17.88 11.63
C SER A 120 -4.20 -17.68 11.46
N SER A 121 -3.77 -16.42 11.37
CA SER A 121 -2.37 -16.06 11.15
C SER A 121 -2.01 -14.74 11.86
N PRO A 122 -1.81 -14.76 13.19
CA PRO A 122 -1.40 -13.58 13.96
C PRO A 122 -0.14 -12.91 13.40
N GLY A 123 0.79 -13.71 12.84
CA GLY A 123 1.99 -13.21 12.18
C GLY A 123 1.69 -12.38 10.93
N ALA A 124 0.74 -12.82 10.09
CA ALA A 124 0.29 -12.04 8.93
C ALA A 124 -0.37 -10.73 9.35
N ALA A 125 -1.24 -10.78 10.36
CA ALA A 125 -1.91 -9.59 10.91
C ALA A 125 -0.88 -8.58 11.47
N LEU A 126 0.13 -9.05 12.20
CA LEU A 126 1.18 -8.21 12.77
C LEU A 126 2.00 -7.48 11.69
N LEU A 127 2.32 -8.15 10.58
CA LEU A 127 3.05 -7.56 9.45
C LEU A 127 2.29 -6.41 8.77
N PHE A 128 0.95 -6.36 8.90
CA PHE A 128 0.12 -5.28 8.38
C PHE A 128 0.07 -4.05 9.31
N ILE A 129 0.54 -4.14 10.55
CA ILE A 129 0.51 -3.00 11.50
C ILE A 129 1.48 -1.87 11.10
N PRO A 130 2.76 -2.13 10.74
CA PRO A 130 3.63 -1.07 10.21
C PRO A 130 3.08 -0.45 8.92
N TYR A 131 2.44 -1.28 8.09
CA TYR A 131 1.80 -0.83 6.86
C TYR A 131 0.60 0.10 7.14
N LEU A 132 -0.23 -0.22 8.13
CA LEU A 132 -1.30 0.67 8.59
C LEU A 132 -0.76 2.06 8.97
N GLY A 133 0.29 2.10 9.79
CA GLY A 133 0.91 3.36 10.21
C GLY A 133 1.41 4.19 9.03
N TRP A 134 2.07 3.55 8.06
CA TRP A 134 2.55 4.22 6.86
C TRP A 134 1.42 4.74 5.97
N VAL A 135 0.35 3.96 5.78
CA VAL A 135 -0.78 4.38 4.94
C VAL A 135 -1.61 5.48 5.61
N VAL A 136 -1.76 5.47 6.94
CA VAL A 136 -2.37 6.59 7.67
C VAL A 136 -1.57 7.88 7.42
N PHE A 137 -0.24 7.80 7.53
CA PHE A 137 0.63 8.92 7.23
C PHE A 137 0.49 9.39 5.76
N ALA A 138 0.50 8.46 4.80
CA ALA A 138 0.36 8.78 3.39
C ALA A 138 -1.01 9.39 3.04
N ALA A 139 -2.09 8.89 3.64
CA ALA A 139 -3.43 9.44 3.47
C ALA A 139 -3.54 10.86 4.06
N ALA A 140 -2.95 11.09 5.24
CA ALA A 140 -2.87 12.43 5.82
C ALA A 140 -2.08 13.39 4.90
N LEU A 141 -0.97 12.93 4.33
CA LEU A 141 -0.15 13.73 3.40
C LEU A 141 -0.95 14.08 2.14
N ASN A 142 -1.62 13.08 1.58
CA ASN A 142 -2.42 13.26 0.38
C ASN A 142 -3.60 14.21 0.62
N PHE A 143 -4.27 14.12 1.77
CA PHE A 143 -5.31 15.06 2.18
C PHE A 143 -4.78 16.48 2.36
N ALA A 144 -3.63 16.66 3.00
CA ALA A 144 -3.02 17.98 3.14
C ALA A 144 -2.67 18.60 1.78
N ILE A 145 -2.12 17.80 0.86
CA ILE A 145 -1.84 18.24 -0.51
C ILE A 145 -3.14 18.61 -1.23
N LEU A 146 -4.21 17.82 -1.06
CA LEU A 146 -5.53 18.11 -1.63
C LEU A 146 -6.08 19.46 -1.11
N GLN A 147 -5.97 19.74 0.18
CA GLN A 147 -6.42 21.01 0.76
C GLN A 147 -5.60 22.21 0.25
N LEU A 148 -4.29 22.03 0.07
CA LEU A 148 -3.39 23.11 -0.33
C LEU A 148 -3.45 23.46 -1.82
N ASN A 149 -3.88 22.52 -2.67
CA ASN A 149 -3.83 22.67 -4.13
C ASN A 149 -5.21 22.50 -4.82
N GLY A 150 -6.22 21.94 -4.14
CA GLY A 150 -7.52 21.61 -4.72
C GLY A 150 -7.53 20.26 -5.45
N SER A 151 -8.72 19.83 -5.91
CA SER A 151 -8.93 18.53 -6.57
C SER A 151 -8.48 18.48 -8.04
N ASP A 152 -8.31 19.65 -8.66
CA ASP A 152 -8.04 19.81 -10.10
C ASP A 152 -6.56 20.15 -10.41
N ALA A 153 -5.69 20.11 -9.39
CA ALA A 153 -4.26 20.37 -9.50
C ALA A 153 -3.46 19.17 -10.03
#